data_AF-A0A6B3I3G0-F1
#
_entry.id   AF-A0A6B3I3G0-F1
#
_cell.length_a   1.000
_cell.length_b   1.000
_cell.length_c   1.000
_cell.angle_alpha   90.00
_cell.angle_beta   90.00
_cell.angle_gamma   90.00
#
_symmetry.space_group_name_H-M   'P 1'
#
loop_
_entity.id
_entity.type
_entity.pdbx_description
1 polymer ?
#
loop_
_entity_poly.entity_id
_entity_poly.type
_entity_poly.pdbx_seq_one_letter_code
_entity_poly.pdbx_strand_id
1 'polypeptide(L)' 'MRLLLDTHVILWWLGDSDELSDQVKDLLDTEPSVHLSAVSAWEIAIKQSLG' A
#
# COMPACT_ATOMS: atom_id res chain seq x y z
N MET A 1 -3.70 -15.24 5.65
CA MET A 1 -3.88 -14.28 6.76
C MET A 1 -4.78 -13.13 6.28
N ARG A 2 -5.05 -12.09 7.09
CA ARG A 2 -5.70 -10.87 6.61
C ARG A 2 -4.70 -9.72 6.72
N LEU A 3 -4.35 -9.13 5.59
CA LEU A 3 -3.42 -8.01 5.51
C LEU A 3 -4.21 -6.72 5.32
N LEU A 4 -3.91 -5.71 6.14
CA LEU A 4 -4.36 -4.34 5.94
C LEU A 4 -3.12 -3.49 5.70
N LEU A 5 -3.02 -2.88 4.52
CA LEU A 5 -1.82 -2.13 4.16
C LEU A 5 -1.84 -0.74 4.81
N ASP A 6 -0.68 -0.34 5.33
CA ASP A 6 -0.44 1.04 5.70
C ASP A 6 -0.30 1.92 4.45
N THR A 7 -0.58 3.20 4.59
CA THR A 7 -0.41 4.23 3.55
C THR A 7 0.99 4.17 2.90
N HIS A 8 2.07 3.99 3.67
CA HIS A 8 3.41 3.94 3.08
C HIS A 8 3.64 2.72 2.19
N VAL A 9 3.10 1.55 2.57
CA VAL A 9 3.22 0.31 1.78
C VAL A 9 2.52 0.49 0.43
N ILE A 10 1.35 1.14 0.45
CA ILE A 10 0.58 1.44 -0.77
C ILE A 10 1.40 2.34 -1.69
N LEU A 11 1.98 3.41 -1.16
CA LEU A 11 2.77 4.36 -1.95
C LEU A 11 4.02 3.71 -2.55
N TRP A 12 4.74 2.91 -1.76
CA TRP A 12 5.91 2.18 -2.24
C TRP A 12 5.56 1.14 -3.29
N TRP A 13 4.45 0.42 -3.12
CA TRP A 13 3.99 -0.56 -4.08
C TRP A 13 3.57 0.08 -5.41
N LEU A 14 2.77 1.15 -5.37
CA LEU A 14 2.36 1.88 -6.57
C LEU A 14 3.54 2.57 -7.29
N GLY A 15 4.57 2.95 -6.55
CA GLY A 15 5.78 3.60 -7.07
C GLY A 15 6.91 2.65 -7.44
N ASP A 16 6.70 1.33 -7.32
CA ASP A 16 7.74 0.30 -7.45
C ASP A 16 9.05 0.67 -6.71
N SER A 17 8.90 1.11 -5.46
CA SER A 17 10.04 1.52 -4.63
C SER A 17 10.88 0.33 -4.20
N ASP A 18 12.21 0.51 -4.23
CA ASP A 18 13.21 -0.43 -3.67
C ASP A 18 13.09 -0.57 -2.14
N GLU A 19 12.37 0.35 -1.48
CA GLU A 19 12.12 0.31 -0.04
C GLU A 19 11.09 -0.78 0.34
N LEU A 20 10.30 -1.26 -0.63
CA LEU A 20 9.36 -2.35 -0.41
C LEU A 20 10.10 -3.68 -0.54
N SER A 21 10.28 -4.38 0.59
CA SER A 21 11.02 -5.64 0.60
C SER A 21 10.35 -6.73 -0.24
N ASP A 22 11.16 -7.60 -0.82
CA ASP A 22 10.69 -8.73 -1.64
C ASP A 22 9.74 -9.66 -0.87
N GLN A 23 9.94 -9.80 0.44
CA GLN A 23 9.04 -10.58 1.30
C GLN A 23 7.63 -9.95 1.36
N VAL A 24 7.53 -8.62 1.42
CA VAL A 24 6.22 -7.96 1.40
C VAL A 24 5.59 -8.04 0.02
N LYS A 25 6.38 -7.90 -1.05
CA LYS A 25 5.89 -8.11 -2.43
C LYS A 25 5.31 -9.53 -2.60
N ASP A 26 6.03 -10.56 -2.17
CA ASP A 26 5.56 -11.96 -2.21
C ASP A 26 4.28 -12.17 -1.38
N LEU A 27 4.18 -11.56 -0.20
CA LEU A 27 2.95 -11.59 0.60
C LEU A 27 1.77 -10.91 -0.11
N LEU A 28 1.99 -9.77 -0.77
CA LEU A 28 0.95 -9.08 -1.54
C LEU A 28 0.46 -9.92 -2.72
N ASP A 29 1.34 -10.69 -3.35
CA ASP A 29 1.02 -11.54 -4.50
C ASP A 29 0.34 -12.86 -4.10
N THR A 30 0.68 -13.41 -2.94
CA THR A 30 0.23 -14.75 -2.52
C THR A 30 -0.95 -14.74 -1.55
N GLU A 31 -1.16 -13.65 -0.79
CA GLU A 31 -2.24 -13.59 0.18
C GLU A 31 -3.58 -13.24 -0.48
N PRO A 32 -4.62 -14.08 -0.34
CA PRO A 32 -5.91 -13.85 -0.98
C PRO A 32 -6.72 -12.71 -0.35
N SER A 33 -6.30 -12.17 0.79
CA SER A 33 -7.06 -11.19 1.56
C SER A 33 -6.18 -10.01 1.97
N VAL A 34 -5.86 -9.20 0.97
CA VAL A 34 -5.18 -7.90 1.11
C VAL A 34 -6.21 -6.78 1.01
N HIS A 35 -6.21 -5.90 2.00
CA HIS A 35 -7.17 -4.82 2.12
C HIS A 35 -6.47 -3.46 2.20
N LEU A 36 -7.19 -2.44 1.71
CA LEU A 36 -6.81 -1.03 1.77
C LEU A 36 -7.87 -0.29 2.57
N SER A 37 -7.45 0.60 3.47
CA SER A 37 -8.38 1.49 4.15
C SER A 37 -8.88 2.57 3.17
N ALA A 38 -10.19 2.77 3.11
CA ALA A 38 -10.77 3.88 2.35
C ALA A 38 -10.29 5.26 2.85
N VAL A 39 -9.97 5.36 4.15
CA VAL A 39 -9.42 6.58 4.75
C VAL A 39 -8.01 6.86 4.22
N SER A 40 -7.17 5.84 4.09
CA SER A 40 -5.81 6.00 3.51
C SER A 40 -5.89 6.50 2.06
N ALA A 41 -6.80 5.96 1.25
CA ALA A 41 -7.00 6.44 -0.12
C ALA A 41 -7.44 7.91 -0.18
N TRP A 42 -8.36 8.32 0.69
CA TRP A 42 -8.82 9.71 0.81
C TRP A 42 -7.69 10.66 1.25
N GLU A 43 -6.89 10.25 2.23
CA GLU A 43 -5.76 11.04 2.72
C GLU A 43 -4.70 11.24 1.63
N ILE A 44 -4.37 10.18 0.87
CA ILE A 44 -3.46 10.27 -0.28
C ILE A 44 -3.99 11.28 -1.31
N ALA A 45 -5.27 11.19 -1.66
CA ALA A 45 -5.88 12.07 -2.65
C ALA A 45 -5.82 13.54 -2.21
N ILE A 46 -6.11 13.84 -0.93
CA ILE A 46 -5.98 15.20 -0.40
C ILE A 46 -4.53 15.67 -0.46
N LYS A 47 -3.58 14.85 0.03
CA LYS A 47 -2.16 15.23 0.03
C LYS A 47 -1.65 15.49 -1.38
N GLN A 48 -2.00 14.65 -2.36
CA GLN A 48 -1.63 14.89 -3.76
C GLN A 48 -2.24 16.17 -4.33
N SER A 49 -3.44 16.57 -3.89
CA SER A 49 -4.06 17.81 -4.36
C SER A 49 -3.39 19.08 -3.82
N LEU A 50 -2.64 18.98 -2.72
CA LEU A 50 -1.97 20.11 -2.05
C LEU A 50 -0.55 20.36 -2.58
N GLY A 51 0.05 19.41 -3.29
CA GLY A 51 1.47 19.45 -3.71
C GLY A 51 2.43 19.18 -2.55
#